data_AF-A0A6P8D6T4-F1
#
_entry.id   AF-A0A6P8D6T4-F1
#
_cell.length_a   1.000
_cell.length_b   1.000
_cell.length_c   1.000
_cell.angle_alpha   90.00
_cell.angle_beta   90.00
_cell.angle_gamma   90.00
#
_symmetry.space_group_name_H-M   'P 1'
#
loop_
_entity.id
_entity.type
_entity.pdbx_description
1 polymer ?
#
loop_
_entity_poly.entity_id
_entity_poly.type
_entity_poly.pdbx_seq_one_letter_code
_entity_poly.pdbx_strand_id
1 'polypeptide(L)'
;MGSFPKHLIFILMVVALSVLLTDIHPCEGRQVDQSPQRIILQNGLANSAKLTVRCWRRDNKSDLGTHVVAPGRSYEFRFRLNKTLNVAIYACSFRWPPKRSEQFDVYDQLVDLNQVFDVITNSG
;
A
#
# COMPACT_ATOMS: atom_id res chain seq x y z
N MET A 1 30.97 38.94 -44.46
CA MET A 1 30.71 37.59 -43.92
C MET A 1 31.14 37.57 -42.46
N GLY A 2 30.19 37.53 -41.52
CA GLY A 2 30.51 37.53 -40.08
C GLY A 2 31.07 36.17 -39.65
N SER A 3 32.31 36.16 -39.16
CA SER A 3 32.91 34.97 -38.54
C SER A 3 32.27 34.79 -37.16
N PHE A 4 31.43 33.77 -37.01
CA PHE A 4 30.86 33.46 -35.71
C PHE A 4 31.99 33.07 -34.75
N PRO A 5 32.10 33.72 -33.58
CA PRO A 5 33.16 33.41 -32.63
C PRO A 5 33.00 31.96 -32.18
N LYS A 6 34.03 31.15 -32.40
CA LYS A 6 34.07 29.69 -32.10
C LYS A 6 33.63 29.39 -30.65
N HIS A 7 33.91 30.33 -29.74
CA HIS A 7 33.48 30.26 -28.35
C HIS A 7 31.96 30.31 -28.17
N LEU A 8 31.24 31.08 -29.00
CA LEU A 8 29.78 31.17 -28.93
C LEU A 8 29.12 29.87 -29.37
N ILE A 9 29.68 29.19 -30.38
CA ILE A 9 29.22 27.86 -30.81
C ILE A 9 29.44 26.84 -29.69
N PHE A 10 30.60 26.89 -29.01
CA PHE A 10 30.91 26.00 -27.89
C PHE A 10 29.95 26.24 -26.71
N ILE A 11 29.68 27.51 -26.37
CA ILE A 11 28.73 27.88 -25.32
C ILE A 11 27.32 27.36 -25.67
N LEU A 12 26.86 27.56 -26.91
CA LEU A 12 25.55 27.09 -27.36
C LEU A 12 25.43 25.55 -27.30
N MET A 13 26.50 24.83 -27.65
CA MET A 13 26.54 23.36 -27.54
C MET A 13 26.48 22.88 -26.09
N VAL A 14 27.19 23.54 -25.18
CA VAL A 14 27.16 23.21 -23.73
C VAL A 14 25.78 23.49 -23.14
N VAL A 15 25.16 24.61 -23.50
CA VAL A 15 23.80 24.96 -23.04
C VAL A 15 22.79 23.97 -23.59
N ALA A 16 22.82 23.65 -24.89
CA ALA A 16 21.92 22.67 -25.49
C ALA A 16 22.07 21.28 -24.83
N LEU A 17 23.30 20.83 -24.57
CA LEU A 17 23.58 19.57 -23.88
C LEU A 17 23.05 19.58 -22.43
N SER A 18 23.21 20.69 -21.71
CA SER A 18 22.66 20.84 -20.36
C SER A 18 21.13 20.78 -20.34
N VAL A 19 20.46 21.38 -21.34
CA VAL A 19 19.00 21.35 -21.47
C VAL A 19 18.50 19.95 -21.86
N LEU A 20 19.21 19.23 -22.72
CA LEU A 20 18.91 17.84 -23.09
C LEU A 20 19.05 16.87 -21.91
N LEU A 21 19.92 17.17 -20.93
CA LEU A 21 20.11 16.35 -19.72
C LEU A 21 19.13 16.71 -18.58
N THR A 22 18.40 17.81 -18.69
CA THR A 22 17.43 18.25 -17.67
C THR A 22 16.03 17.64 -17.80
N ASP A 23 15.76 16.86 -18.85
CA ASP A 23 14.46 16.15 -19.03
C ASP A 23 14.30 14.90 -18.14
N ILE A 24 15.28 14.61 -17.28
CA ILE A 24 15.08 13.69 -16.16
C ILE A 24 14.33 14.47 -15.09
N HIS A 25 13.00 14.59 -15.23
CA HIS A 25 12.18 14.92 -14.06
C HIS A 25 12.57 13.91 -12.97
N PRO A 26 13.12 14.35 -11.82
CA PRO A 26 13.18 13.45 -10.69
C PRO A 26 11.72 13.07 -10.44
N CYS A 27 11.38 11.79 -10.62
CA CYS A 27 10.13 11.28 -10.08
C CYS A 27 10.15 11.72 -8.62
N GLU A 28 9.26 12.66 -8.26
CA GLU A 28 9.09 13.13 -6.89
C GLU A 28 8.90 11.85 -6.07
N GLY A 29 9.95 11.44 -5.35
CA GLY A 29 9.96 10.17 -4.65
C GLY A 29 8.80 10.21 -3.67
N ARG A 30 7.80 9.34 -3.87
CA ARG A 30 6.59 9.31 -3.04
C ARG A 30 7.05 9.24 -1.58
N GLN A 31 6.86 10.33 -0.84
CA GLN A 31 7.21 10.41 0.58
C GLN A 31 6.30 9.41 1.30
N VAL A 32 6.84 8.27 1.69
CA VAL A 32 6.09 7.25 2.44
C VAL A 32 5.83 7.84 3.83
N ASP A 33 4.59 8.22 4.07
CA ASP A 33 4.15 8.65 5.40
C ASP A 33 4.37 7.50 6.39
N GLN A 34 5.18 7.75 7.42
CA GLN A 34 5.51 6.77 8.46
C GLN A 34 4.49 6.79 9.61
N SER A 35 3.38 7.51 9.44
CA SER A 35 2.28 7.47 10.38
C SER A 35 1.81 6.03 10.60
N PRO A 36 1.46 5.66 11.85
CA PRO A 36 0.90 4.35 12.12
C PRO A 36 -0.37 4.13 11.28
N GLN A 37 -0.34 3.11 10.44
CA GLN A 37 -1.49 2.64 9.69
C GLN A 37 -2.37 1.79 10.61
N ARG A 38 -3.69 1.89 10.43
CA ARG A 38 -4.68 1.15 11.22
C ARG A 38 -5.65 0.46 10.27
N ILE A 39 -5.76 -0.86 10.42
CA ILE A 39 -6.74 -1.69 9.71
C ILE A 39 -7.82 -2.09 10.70
N ILE A 40 -9.07 -2.00 10.27
CA ILE A 40 -10.25 -2.34 11.06
C ILE A 40 -11.08 -3.30 10.21
N LEU A 41 -11.31 -4.50 10.73
CA LEU A 41 -12.08 -5.55 10.10
C LEU A 41 -13.39 -5.70 10.87
N GLN A 42 -14.49 -5.18 10.32
CA GLN A 42 -15.81 -5.27 10.93
C GLN A 42 -16.56 -6.53 10.46
N ASN A 43 -17.16 -7.26 11.39
CA ASN A 43 -18.04 -8.38 11.08
C ASN A 43 -19.44 -7.88 10.71
N GLY A 44 -19.67 -7.74 9.40
CA GLY A 44 -20.96 -7.38 8.79
C GLY A 44 -21.79 -8.58 8.30
N LEU A 45 -21.55 -9.80 8.79
CA LEU A 45 -22.29 -10.98 8.34
C LEU A 45 -23.80 -10.88 8.71
N ALA A 46 -24.66 -10.94 7.69
CA ALA A 46 -26.12 -10.74 7.83
C ALA A 46 -26.82 -11.74 8.77
N ASN A 47 -26.27 -12.95 8.94
CA ASN A 47 -26.83 -14.01 9.76
C ASN A 47 -26.41 -13.94 11.24
N SER A 48 -25.84 -12.83 11.70
CA SER A 48 -25.29 -12.70 13.06
C SER A 48 -24.33 -13.83 13.45
N ALA A 49 -23.58 -14.35 12.47
CA ALA A 49 -22.57 -15.37 12.73
C ALA A 49 -21.27 -14.78 13.29
N LYS A 50 -20.55 -15.58 14.06
CA LYS A 50 -19.18 -15.26 14.48
C LYS A 50 -18.23 -15.43 13.29
N LEU A 51 -17.37 -14.43 13.08
CA LEU A 51 -16.34 -14.43 12.04
C LEU A 51 -14.99 -14.76 12.68
N THR A 52 -14.32 -15.80 12.21
CA THR A 52 -12.94 -16.08 12.64
C THR A 52 -11.97 -15.45 11.65
N VAL A 53 -11.08 -14.59 12.13
CA VAL A 53 -10.11 -13.84 11.32
C VAL A 53 -8.70 -14.27 11.74
N ARG A 54 -7.84 -14.58 10.78
CA ARG A 54 -6.39 -14.76 11.01
C ARG A 54 -5.63 -13.97 9.97
N CYS A 55 -4.79 -13.04 10.41
CA CYS A 55 -4.05 -12.16 9.51
C CYS A 55 -2.55 -12.40 9.62
N TRP A 56 -1.81 -12.18 8.53
CA TRP A 56 -0.36 -12.25 8.51
C TRP A 56 0.22 -11.25 7.52
N ARG A 57 1.46 -10.83 7.76
CA ARG A 57 2.23 -10.04 6.80
C ARG A 57 2.83 -10.97 5.75
N ARG A 58 2.64 -10.68 4.46
CA ARG A 58 3.00 -11.59 3.36
C ARG A 58 4.52 -11.74 3.18
N ASP A 59 5.28 -10.65 3.36
CA ASP A 59 6.72 -10.59 3.10
C ASP A 59 7.55 -11.47 4.07
N ASN A 60 7.25 -11.42 5.36
CA ASN A 60 7.99 -12.14 6.41
C ASN A 60 7.15 -13.22 7.09
N LYS A 61 5.92 -13.46 6.60
CA LYS A 61 4.96 -14.44 7.15
C LYS A 61 4.68 -14.25 8.64
N SER A 62 4.83 -13.02 9.15
CA SER A 62 4.55 -12.73 10.56
C SER A 62 3.04 -12.81 10.79
N ASP A 63 2.63 -13.77 11.61
CA ASP A 63 1.23 -13.99 11.99
C ASP A 63 0.81 -12.97 13.07
N LEU A 64 -0.38 -12.38 12.91
CA LEU A 64 -1.00 -11.47 13.90
C LEU A 64 -1.97 -12.21 14.84
N GLY A 65 -2.06 -13.53 14.71
CA GLY A 65 -2.92 -14.40 15.49
C GLY A 65 -4.30 -14.61 14.89
N THR A 66 -5.08 -15.45 15.58
CA THR A 66 -6.47 -15.77 15.21
C THR A 66 -7.43 -15.14 16.21
N HIS A 67 -8.44 -14.45 15.71
CA HIS A 67 -9.41 -13.68 16.49
C HIS A 67 -10.83 -14.06 16.08
N VAL A 68 -11.74 -14.15 17.06
CA VAL A 68 -13.16 -14.40 16.82
C VAL A 68 -13.92 -13.10 17.02
N VAL A 69 -14.51 -12.59 15.94
CA VAL A 69 -15.23 -11.31 15.90
C VAL A 69 -16.72 -11.58 15.97
N ALA A 70 -17.36 -11.09 17.04
CA ALA A 70 -18.80 -11.18 17.23
C ALA A 70 -19.56 -10.31 16.20
N PRO A 71 -20.85 -10.57 15.95
CA PRO A 71 -21.66 -9.78 15.02
C PRO A 71 -21.62 -8.29 15.35
N GLY A 72 -21.41 -7.45 14.33
CA GLY A 72 -21.34 -5.99 14.49
C GLY A 72 -20.10 -5.49 15.25
N ARG A 73 -19.20 -6.38 15.68
CA ARG A 73 -17.92 -6.01 16.30
C ARG A 73 -16.81 -5.96 15.25
N SER A 74 -15.67 -5.41 15.67
CA SER A 74 -14.51 -5.22 14.82
C SER A 74 -13.26 -5.79 15.47
N TYR A 75 -12.37 -6.34 14.66
CA TYR A 75 -10.98 -6.60 15.02
C TYR A 75 -10.10 -5.53 14.38
N GLU A 76 -9.11 -5.03 15.10
CA GLU A 76 -8.19 -4.02 14.57
C GLU A 76 -6.74 -4.36 14.89
N PHE A 77 -5.85 -3.94 14.01
CA PHE A 77 -4.41 -3.96 14.26
C PHE A 77 -3.75 -2.71 13.66
N ARG A 78 -2.58 -2.37 14.19
CA ARG A 78 -1.78 -1.22 13.75
C ARG A 78 -0.39 -1.66 13.36
N PHE A 79 0.17 -1.00 12.37
CA PHE A 79 1.55 -1.20 11.95
C PHE A 79 2.16 0.12 11.48
N ARG A 80 3.48 0.14 11.33
CA ARG A 80 4.18 1.26 10.73
C ARG A 80 4.78 0.82 9.40
N LEU A 81 4.76 1.73 8.43
CA LEU A 81 5.48 1.53 7.18
C LEU A 81 6.97 1.73 7.43
N ASN A 82 7.76 0.73 7.05
CA ASN A 82 9.21 0.84 7.09
C ASN A 82 9.68 1.53 5.80
N LYS A 83 10.70 2.40 5.91
CA LYS A 83 11.33 3.09 4.77
C LYS A 83 12.19 2.20 3.87
N THR A 84 12.33 0.91 4.21
CA THR A 84 13.12 -0.08 3.45
C THR A 84 12.35 -0.56 2.22
N LEU A 85 13.06 -1.11 1.23
CA LEU A 85 12.55 -1.61 -0.07
C LEU A 85 11.38 -2.61 -0.04
N ASN A 86 10.95 -3.06 1.13
CA ASN A 86 9.87 -4.05 1.26
C ASN A 86 8.52 -3.34 1.38
N VAL A 87 7.66 -3.63 0.41
CA VAL A 87 6.25 -3.26 0.40
C VAL A 87 5.51 -4.06 1.48
N ALA A 88 4.78 -3.37 2.36
CA ALA A 88 3.93 -4.00 3.36
C ALA A 88 2.63 -4.49 2.72
N ILE A 89 2.42 -5.80 2.76
CA ILE A 89 1.17 -6.45 2.33
C ILE A 89 0.66 -7.30 3.49
N TYR A 90 -0.60 -7.10 3.89
CA TYR A 90 -1.26 -7.91 4.90
C TYR A 90 -2.40 -8.70 4.29
N ALA A 91 -2.35 -10.02 4.49
CA ALA A 91 -3.39 -10.95 4.07
C ALA A 91 -4.15 -11.45 5.30
N CYS A 92 -5.45 -11.68 5.14
CA CYS A 92 -6.30 -12.26 6.17
C CYS A 92 -7.13 -13.41 5.62
N SER A 93 -7.21 -14.49 6.39
CA SER A 93 -8.19 -15.55 6.20
C SER A 93 -9.41 -15.31 7.09
N PHE A 94 -10.58 -15.49 6.51
CA PHE A 94 -11.88 -15.27 7.11
C PHE A 94 -12.67 -16.58 7.07
N ARG A 95 -13.16 -17.06 8.22
CA ARG A 95 -13.97 -18.28 8.29
C ARG A 95 -15.28 -18.03 9.00
N TRP A 96 -16.37 -18.52 8.42
CA TRP A 96 -17.71 -18.42 8.99
C TRP A 96 -18.59 -19.62 8.60
N PRO A 97 -19.65 -19.90 9.38
CA PRO A 97 -20.60 -20.96 9.08
C PRO A 97 -21.27 -20.78 7.71
N PRO A 98 -21.68 -21.88 7.04
CA PRO A 98 -21.65 -23.26 7.51
C PRO A 98 -20.31 -23.98 7.35
N LYS A 99 -19.38 -23.45 6.54
CA LYS A 99 -17.99 -23.94 6.33
C LYS A 99 -17.23 -23.06 5.33
N ARG A 100 -17.61 -21.78 5.20
CA ARG A 100 -16.99 -20.88 4.23
C ARG A 100 -15.66 -20.36 4.76
N SER A 101 -14.67 -20.29 3.88
CA SER A 101 -13.35 -19.74 4.16
C SER A 101 -12.88 -18.97 2.94
N GLU A 102 -12.55 -17.71 3.12
CA GLU A 102 -12.02 -16.84 2.07
C GLU A 102 -10.72 -16.17 2.54
N GLN A 103 -9.86 -15.81 1.59
CA GLN A 103 -8.62 -15.10 1.88
C GLN A 103 -8.53 -13.85 1.01
N PHE A 104 -8.20 -12.72 1.63
CA PHE A 104 -8.06 -11.44 0.95
C PHE A 104 -6.82 -10.71 1.45
N ASP A 105 -6.20 -9.94 0.56
CA ASP A 105 -5.27 -8.89 0.96
C ASP A 105 -6.10 -7.72 1.46
N VAL A 106 -5.93 -7.40 2.75
CA VAL A 106 -6.66 -6.31 3.43
C VAL A 106 -5.84 -5.02 3.49
N TYR A 107 -4.61 -5.09 2.96
CA TYR A 107 -3.74 -3.94 2.80
C TYR A 107 -2.62 -4.29 1.81
N ASP A 108 -2.45 -3.45 0.80
CA ASP A 108 -1.29 -3.40 -0.08
C ASP A 108 -0.73 -1.98 -0.08
N GLN A 109 0.50 -1.80 0.42
CA GLN A 109 1.12 -0.47 0.49
C GLN A 109 1.22 0.23 -0.88
N LEU A 110 1.31 -0.47 -2.01
CA LEU A 110 1.37 0.23 -3.32
C LEU A 110 0.02 0.80 -3.75
N VAL A 111 -1.07 0.19 -3.30
CA VAL A 111 -2.44 0.53 -3.70
C VAL A 111 -3.12 1.41 -2.64
N ASP A 112 -3.00 1.04 -1.37
CA ASP A 112 -3.82 1.55 -0.26
C ASP A 112 -3.14 2.65 0.55
N LEU A 113 -2.06 3.26 0.04
CA LEU A 113 -1.29 4.31 0.73
C LEU A 113 -2.11 5.56 1.16
N ASN A 114 -3.44 5.58 0.92
CA ASN A 114 -4.39 6.62 1.30
C ASN A 114 -5.78 6.09 1.76
N GLN A 115 -5.99 4.78 2.04
CA GLN A 115 -7.29 4.23 2.49
C GLN A 115 -7.22 3.58 3.87
N VAL A 116 -8.24 3.82 4.73
CA VAL A 116 -8.20 3.53 6.18
C VAL A 116 -9.34 2.59 6.65
N PHE A 117 -10.11 1.97 5.75
CA PHE A 117 -11.25 1.14 6.20
C PHE A 117 -11.73 0.14 5.15
N ASP A 118 -11.77 -1.15 5.52
CA ASP A 118 -12.41 -2.20 4.74
C ASP A 118 -13.54 -2.86 5.54
N VAL A 119 -14.73 -2.89 4.94
CA VAL A 119 -15.90 -3.58 5.51
C VAL A 119 -16.00 -4.96 4.87
N ILE A 120 -16.01 -6.01 5.69
CA ILE A 120 -16.22 -7.38 5.22
C ILE A 120 -17.72 -7.68 5.21
N THR A 121 -18.29 -7.80 4.01
CA THR A 121 -19.68 -8.19 3.79
C THR A 121 -19.74 -9.54 3.08
N ASN A 122 -20.86 -10.26 3.23
CA ASN A 122 -21.13 -11.42 2.40
C ASN A 122 -21.64 -10.92 1.04
N SER A 123 -20.92 -11.18 -0.04
CA SER A 123 -21.50 -11.14 -1.38
C SER A 123 -22.49 -12.30 -1.47
N GLY A 124 -23.77 -11.96 -1.32
CA GLY A 124 -24.89 -12.89 -1.51
C GLY A 124 -24.91 -13.49 -2.90
#